data_AF-A0A522YHA4-F1
#
_entry.id   AF-A0A522YHA4-F1
#
_cell.length_a   1.000
_cell.length_b   1.000
_cell.length_c   1.000
_cell.angle_alpha   90.00
_cell.angle_beta   90.00
_cell.angle_gamma   90.00
#
_symmetry.space_group_name_H-M   'P 1'
#
loop_
_entity.id
_entity.type
_entity.pdbx_description
1 polymer ?
#
loop_
_entity_poly.entity_id
_entity_poly.type
_entity_poly.pdbx_seq_one_letter_code
_entity_poly.pdbx_strand_id
1 'polypeptide(L)'
;MRCPSCSTEGADGAADCGSCGVNFAKWKAKADKAAFEAAALAEAALLTAPAGPTPPTSTLKVTLGVLGFLCAAVFAAYAVVHRQVEPPASGGVLVQPGAFRPRLQPIESAIYRAGPPTVADAQFISNEVTSLAGAVLERDAQNPFVRDAVGDLMEFAGAVAPPEDGALLPTARLDWARRWEVIRGRRFEKATWLHAAITPDDAPPPDFERAAARMQTAGHRLKTLMAEVPPELARFGKEDVNLADVKKLGAPAREKIELWRDWRTQWQSEVDQALLGFPKPEEIPAELQKVYDGLVRSAQQTRNPPSPGPGAAATAAEAAEVYLPGKESREKWVEDVTASLAELDDGINAARQAKAEAPKG
;
A
#
# COMPACT_ATOMS: atom_id res chain seq x y z
N MET A 1 8.07 -25.64 -55.76
CA MET A 1 8.14 -24.15 -55.84
C MET A 1 9.57 -23.66 -55.58
N ARG A 2 10.03 -22.60 -56.26
CA ARG A 2 11.39 -22.08 -56.12
C ARG A 2 11.48 -21.04 -55.00
N CYS A 3 12.44 -21.17 -54.09
CA CYS A 3 12.56 -20.21 -52.99
C CYS A 3 12.99 -18.83 -53.51
N PRO A 4 12.25 -17.74 -53.22
CA PRO A 4 12.58 -16.42 -53.74
C PRO A 4 13.84 -15.81 -53.13
N SER A 5 14.32 -16.35 -51.99
CA SER A 5 15.51 -15.85 -51.31
C SER A 5 16.79 -16.57 -51.73
N CYS A 6 16.76 -17.91 -51.85
CA CYS A 6 17.96 -18.69 -52.16
C CYS A 6 17.88 -19.48 -53.48
N SER A 7 16.78 -19.36 -54.22
CA SER A 7 16.53 -20.01 -55.52
C SER A 7 16.55 -21.55 -55.54
N THR A 8 16.70 -22.20 -54.38
CA THR A 8 16.59 -23.66 -54.24
C THR A 8 15.16 -24.12 -54.52
N GLU A 9 15.01 -25.25 -55.23
CA GLU A 9 13.72 -25.88 -55.44
C GLU A 9 13.24 -26.57 -54.15
N GLY A 10 12.05 -26.20 -53.69
CA GLY A 10 11.37 -26.82 -52.56
C GLY A 10 10.12 -27.58 -53.01
N ALA A 11 9.70 -28.55 -52.21
CA ALA A 11 8.46 -29.29 -52.44
C ALA A 11 7.25 -28.35 -52.51
N ASP A 12 6.31 -28.63 -53.43
CA ASP A 12 5.09 -27.84 -53.53
C ASP A 12 4.23 -28.01 -52.27
N GLY A 13 3.89 -26.88 -51.63
CA GLY A 13 3.10 -26.85 -50.39
C GLY A 13 3.92 -26.79 -49.10
N ALA A 14 5.25 -26.75 -49.15
CA ALA A 14 6.08 -26.56 -47.95
C ALA A 14 5.80 -25.20 -47.27
N ALA A 15 5.71 -25.19 -45.93
CA ALA A 15 5.48 -23.96 -45.16
C ALA A 15 6.73 -23.06 -45.12
N ASP A 16 7.91 -23.66 -45.19
CA ASP A 16 9.22 -23.03 -45.10
C ASP A 16 10.24 -23.68 -46.05
N CYS A 17 11.26 -22.91 -46.42
CA CYS A 17 12.36 -23.41 -47.25
C CYS A 17 13.37 -24.15 -46.37
N GLY A 18 13.49 -25.47 -46.54
CA GLY A 18 14.46 -26.29 -45.78
C GLY A 18 15.95 -25.93 -45.98
N SER A 19 16.29 -25.05 -46.94
CA SER A 19 17.67 -24.61 -47.17
C SER A 19 18.02 -23.28 -46.47
N CYS A 20 17.10 -22.30 -46.42
CA CYS A 20 17.37 -20.98 -45.86
C CYS A 20 16.39 -20.54 -44.75
N GLY A 21 15.41 -21.38 -44.40
CA GLY A 21 14.44 -21.14 -43.33
C GLY A 21 13.38 -20.09 -43.64
N VAL A 22 13.28 -19.60 -44.89
CA VAL A 22 12.27 -18.61 -45.26
C VAL A 22 10.88 -19.22 -45.22
N ASN A 23 10.00 -18.63 -44.41
CA ASN A 23 8.59 -19.00 -44.34
C ASN A 23 7.82 -18.42 -45.55
N PHE A 24 7.26 -19.30 -46.37
CA PHE A 24 6.60 -18.92 -47.63
C PHE A 24 5.27 -18.19 -47.41
N ALA A 25 4.56 -18.45 -46.31
CA ALA A 25 3.30 -17.78 -45.99
C ALA A 25 3.49 -16.30 -45.67
N LYS A 26 4.52 -15.96 -44.88
CA LYS A 26 4.88 -14.56 -44.62
C LYS A 26 5.37 -13.83 -45.87
N TRP A 27 6.00 -14.55 -46.80
CA TRP A 27 6.54 -13.94 -48.02
C TRP A 27 5.45 -13.61 -49.04
N LYS A 28 4.46 -14.50 -49.24
CA LYS A 28 3.27 -14.20 -50.07
C LYS A 28 2.55 -12.94 -49.58
N ALA A 29 2.30 -12.82 -48.27
CA ALA A 29 1.66 -11.64 -47.70
C ALA A 29 2.44 -10.33 -47.94
N LYS A 30 3.78 -10.41 -47.99
CA LYS A 30 4.64 -9.24 -48.27
C LYS A 30 4.68 -8.90 -49.76
N ALA A 31 4.64 -9.90 -50.64
CA ALA A 31 4.57 -9.71 -52.08
C ALA A 31 3.21 -9.13 -52.51
N ASP A 32 2.11 -9.59 -51.89
CA ASP A 32 0.76 -9.07 -52.15
C ASP A 32 0.62 -7.61 -51.68
N LYS A 33 1.25 -7.26 -50.55
CA LYS A 33 1.32 -5.87 -50.07
C LYS A 33 2.10 -4.97 -51.03
N ALA A 34 3.24 -5.44 -51.53
CA ALA A 34 4.05 -4.70 -52.51
C ALA A 34 3.31 -4.54 -53.86
N ALA A 35 2.53 -5.54 -54.28
CA ALA A 35 1.69 -5.47 -55.47
C ALA A 35 0.55 -4.45 -55.32
N PHE A 36 -0.05 -4.37 -54.12
CA PHE A 36 -1.08 -3.37 -53.81
C PHE A 36 -0.52 -1.93 -53.80
N GLU A 37 0.66 -1.72 -53.21
CA GLU A 37 1.34 -0.42 -53.21
C GLU A 37 1.81 -0.01 -54.62
N ALA A 38 2.24 -0.97 -55.45
CA ALA A 38 2.59 -0.71 -56.85
C ALA A 38 1.37 -0.38 -57.72
N ALA A 39 0.22 -1.00 -57.48
CA ALA A 39 -1.04 -0.67 -58.16
C ALA A 39 -1.52 0.74 -57.79
N ALA A 40 -1.38 1.14 -56.53
CA ALA A 40 -1.71 2.49 -56.07
C ALA A 40 -0.79 3.57 -56.69
N LEU A 41 0.47 3.26 -56.96
CA LEU A 41 1.40 4.16 -57.65
C LEU A 41 1.14 4.23 -59.17
N ALA A 42 0.69 3.14 -59.80
CA ALA A 42 0.29 3.14 -61.20
C ALA A 42 -1.01 3.93 -61.45
N GLU A 43 -1.94 3.91 -60.50
CA GLU A 43 -3.17 4.71 -60.53
C GLU A 43 -2.88 6.22 -60.34
N ALA A 44 -1.85 6.56 -59.54
CA ALA A 44 -1.37 7.94 -59.40
C ALA A 44 -0.68 8.49 -60.66
N ALA A 45 -0.08 7.63 -61.49
CA ALA A 45 0.60 8.02 -62.74
C ALA A 45 -0.36 8.29 -63.91
N LEU A 46 -1.63 7.83 -63.82
CA LEU A 46 -2.66 8.05 -64.84
C LEU A 46 -3.42 9.39 -64.68
N LEU A 47 -3.14 10.16 -63.62
CA LEU A 47 -3.84 11.43 -63.32
C LEU A 47 -3.06 12.69 -63.72
N THR A 48 -1.85 12.60 -64.27
CA THR A 48 -1.07 13.75 -64.75
C THR A 48 -1.35 14.07 -66.22
N ALA A 49 -2.58 14.49 -66.52
CA ALA A 49 -2.86 15.31 -67.69
C ALA A 49 -2.50 16.79 -67.39
N PRO A 50 -1.86 17.54 -68.30
CA PRO A 50 -1.44 18.91 -68.02
C PRO A 50 -2.64 19.85 -68.11
N ALA A 51 -3.11 20.34 -66.97
CA ALA A 51 -4.16 21.34 -66.91
C ALA A 51 -3.82 22.45 -65.92
N GLY A 52 -3.33 23.57 -66.47
CA GLY A 52 -3.57 24.93 -66.00
C GLY A 52 -2.96 25.37 -64.66
N PRO A 53 -2.75 26.68 -64.46
CA PRO A 53 -2.26 27.21 -63.20
C PRO A 53 -3.33 27.05 -62.11
N THR A 54 -3.10 26.17 -61.15
CA THR A 54 -3.92 26.07 -59.94
C THR A 54 -3.58 27.18 -58.94
N PRO A 55 -4.58 27.75 -58.25
CA PRO A 55 -4.37 28.81 -57.27
C PRO A 55 -3.60 28.28 -56.05
N PRO A 56 -2.94 29.15 -55.27
CA PRO A 56 -2.08 28.73 -54.16
C PRO A 56 -2.91 28.00 -53.09
N THR A 57 -2.82 26.66 -53.07
CA THR A 57 -3.34 25.85 -51.97
C THR A 57 -2.43 26.03 -50.77
N SER A 58 -2.93 26.78 -49.78
CA SER A 58 -2.33 26.96 -48.46
C SER A 58 -1.84 25.63 -47.88
N THR A 59 -0.53 25.48 -47.81
CA THR A 59 0.20 24.36 -47.17
C THR A 59 -0.23 24.12 -45.72
N LEU A 60 -0.81 25.15 -45.07
CA LEU A 60 -1.37 25.08 -43.72
C LEU A 60 -2.56 24.12 -43.61
N LYS A 61 -3.45 24.09 -44.62
CA LYS A 61 -4.61 23.18 -44.60
C LYS A 61 -4.20 21.72 -44.77
N VAL A 62 -3.17 21.47 -45.58
CA VAL A 62 -2.63 20.12 -45.78
C VAL A 62 -1.91 19.64 -44.53
N THR A 63 -1.09 20.50 -43.89
CA THR A 63 -0.41 20.14 -42.63
C THR A 63 -1.39 19.95 -41.47
N LEU A 64 -2.42 20.79 -41.33
CA LEU A 64 -3.48 20.59 -40.33
C LEU A 64 -4.29 19.31 -40.60
N GLY A 65 -4.54 18.98 -41.87
CA GLY A 65 -5.21 17.72 -42.24
C GLY A 65 -4.40 16.48 -41.85
N VAL A 66 -3.10 16.48 -42.11
CA VAL A 66 -2.18 15.40 -41.72
C VAL A 66 -2.07 15.29 -40.19
N LEU A 67 -1.98 16.42 -39.49
CA LEU A 67 -1.91 16.43 -38.02
C LEU A 67 -3.22 15.92 -37.40
N GLY A 68 -4.37 16.34 -37.93
CA GLY A 68 -5.68 15.86 -37.51
C GLY A 68 -5.85 14.36 -37.74
N PHE A 69 -5.39 13.84 -38.88
CA PHE A 69 -5.39 12.41 -39.16
C PHE A 69 -4.47 11.62 -38.21
N LEU A 70 -3.27 12.12 -37.93
CA LEU A 70 -2.35 11.49 -36.96
C LEU A 70 -2.95 11.48 -35.54
N CYS A 71 -3.56 12.58 -35.10
CA CYS A 71 -4.26 12.63 -33.82
C CYS A 71 -5.43 11.65 -33.77
N ALA A 72 -6.21 11.54 -34.85
CA ALA A 72 -7.30 10.57 -34.93
C ALA A 72 -6.79 9.13 -34.95
N ALA A 73 -5.67 8.84 -35.61
CA ALA A 73 -5.05 7.52 -35.65
C ALA A 73 -4.46 7.12 -34.28
N VAL A 74 -3.78 8.05 -33.59
CA VAL A 74 -3.30 7.83 -32.21
C VAL A 74 -4.47 7.66 -31.26
N PHE A 75 -5.53 8.46 -31.39
CA PHE A 75 -6.74 8.30 -30.59
C PHE A 75 -7.47 6.99 -30.88
N ALA A 76 -7.53 6.55 -32.14
CA ALA A 76 -8.10 5.25 -32.51
C ALA A 76 -7.26 4.09 -31.97
N ALA A 77 -5.93 4.17 -32.03
CA ALA A 77 -5.05 3.18 -31.42
C ALA A 77 -5.20 3.14 -29.89
N TYR A 78 -5.26 4.32 -29.24
CA TYR A 78 -5.55 4.46 -27.82
C TYR A 78 -6.92 3.88 -27.46
N ALA A 79 -7.96 4.19 -28.24
CA ALA A 79 -9.31 3.70 -28.05
C ALA A 79 -9.43 2.20 -28.31
N VAL A 80 -8.66 1.60 -29.23
CA VAL A 80 -8.62 0.14 -29.44
C VAL A 80 -7.89 -0.54 -28.29
N VAL A 81 -6.77 0.01 -27.81
CA VAL A 81 -6.05 -0.48 -26.63
C VAL A 81 -6.92 -0.38 -25.37
N HIS A 82 -7.71 0.68 -25.22
CA HIS A 82 -8.64 0.84 -24.10
C HIS A 82 -9.97 0.08 -24.26
N ARG A 83 -10.48 -0.12 -25.47
CA ARG A 83 -11.71 -0.92 -25.73
C ARG A 83 -11.45 -2.43 -25.66
N GLN A 84 -10.21 -2.89 -25.82
CA GLN A 84 -9.83 -4.27 -25.46
C GLN A 84 -9.75 -4.50 -23.94
N VAL A 85 -9.95 -3.45 -23.15
CA VAL A 85 -10.22 -3.53 -21.72
C VAL A 85 -11.69 -3.16 -21.52
N GLU A 86 -12.60 -3.97 -22.08
CA GLU A 86 -13.92 -4.07 -21.47
C GLU A 86 -13.66 -4.57 -20.03
N PRO A 87 -14.01 -3.81 -18.98
CA PRO A 87 -13.99 -4.37 -17.65
C PRO A 87 -14.90 -5.59 -17.71
N PRO A 88 -14.41 -6.81 -17.38
CA PRO A 88 -15.27 -7.97 -17.42
C PRO A 88 -16.47 -7.66 -16.53
N ALA A 89 -17.66 -7.96 -17.06
CA ALA A 89 -18.90 -7.90 -16.33
C ALA A 89 -18.68 -8.55 -14.95
N SER A 90 -18.68 -7.72 -13.89
CA SER A 90 -18.72 -8.10 -12.48
C SER A 90 -18.29 -9.54 -12.20
N GLY A 91 -16.99 -9.80 -12.25
CA GLY A 91 -16.45 -11.15 -12.08
C GLY A 91 -15.01 -11.27 -12.53
N GLY A 92 -14.15 -10.32 -12.16
CA GLY A 92 -12.70 -10.52 -12.29
C GLY A 92 -12.33 -11.85 -11.63
N VAL A 93 -11.62 -12.72 -12.35
CA VAL A 93 -11.21 -14.02 -11.82
C VAL A 93 -10.30 -13.74 -10.63
N LEU A 94 -10.83 -13.95 -9.42
CA LEU A 94 -10.08 -13.84 -8.19
C LEU A 94 -8.87 -14.78 -8.24
N VAL A 95 -7.79 -14.39 -7.58
CA VAL A 95 -6.59 -15.21 -7.49
C VAL A 95 -6.94 -16.51 -6.74
N GLN A 96 -6.75 -17.65 -7.40
CA GLN A 96 -7.01 -18.95 -6.79
C GLN A 96 -5.97 -19.25 -5.70
N PRO A 97 -6.33 -19.23 -4.40
CA PRO A 97 -5.36 -19.36 -3.31
C PRO A 97 -4.69 -20.74 -3.30
N GLY A 98 -5.35 -21.77 -3.82
CA GLY A 98 -4.80 -23.13 -3.89
C GLY A 98 -3.49 -23.21 -4.67
N ALA A 99 -3.35 -22.42 -5.75
CA ALA A 99 -2.13 -22.32 -6.55
C ALA A 99 -0.93 -21.72 -5.79
N PHE A 100 -1.20 -20.96 -4.74
CA PHE A 100 -0.21 -20.20 -3.99
C PHE A 100 -0.11 -20.64 -2.52
N ARG A 101 -0.72 -21.77 -2.17
CA ARG A 101 -0.79 -22.27 -0.79
C ARG A 101 0.57 -22.31 -0.05
N PRO A 102 1.69 -22.77 -0.66
CA PRO A 102 2.98 -22.79 0.01
C PRO A 102 3.51 -21.40 0.42
N ARG A 103 3.07 -20.34 -0.26
CA ARG A 103 3.44 -18.94 0.02
C ARG A 103 2.44 -18.24 0.94
N LEU A 104 1.15 -18.53 0.77
CA LEU A 104 0.08 -17.95 1.60
C LEU A 104 0.11 -18.46 3.04
N GLN A 105 0.38 -19.75 3.26
CA GLN A 105 0.31 -20.35 4.59
C GLN A 105 1.36 -19.80 5.58
N PRO A 106 2.63 -19.57 5.18
CA PRO A 106 3.60 -18.91 6.04
C PRO A 106 3.24 -17.46 6.36
N ILE A 107 2.71 -16.69 5.39
CA ILE A 107 2.24 -15.32 5.61
C ILE A 107 1.13 -15.31 6.66
N GLU A 108 0.11 -16.14 6.49
CA GLU A 108 -0.98 -16.33 7.46
C GLU A 108 -0.45 -16.69 8.85
N SER A 109 0.43 -17.69 8.92
CA SER A 109 0.99 -18.14 10.20
C SER A 109 1.80 -17.03 10.88
N ALA A 110 2.51 -16.21 10.11
CA ALA A 110 3.29 -15.10 10.63
C ALA A 110 2.43 -13.91 11.03
N ILE A 111 1.28 -13.68 10.39
CA ILE A 111 0.33 -12.60 10.75
C ILE A 111 -0.45 -12.99 12.01
N TYR A 112 -1.01 -14.20 12.08
CA TYR A 112 -1.88 -14.62 13.18
C TYR A 112 -1.15 -15.34 14.34
N ARG A 113 0.18 -15.39 14.34
CA ARG A 113 0.95 -15.96 15.45
C ARG A 113 0.60 -15.25 16.77
N ALA A 114 0.35 -16.03 17.81
CA ALA A 114 0.18 -15.53 19.16
C ALA A 114 1.48 -14.92 19.68
N GLY A 115 1.43 -13.65 20.12
CA GLY A 115 2.57 -12.94 20.70
C GLY A 115 2.76 -11.53 20.12
N PRO A 116 3.62 -10.70 20.75
CA PRO A 116 3.93 -9.37 20.25
C PRO A 116 4.59 -9.45 18.86
N PRO A 117 4.38 -8.45 17.99
CA PRO A 117 5.06 -8.39 16.70
C PRO A 117 6.56 -8.17 16.88
N THR A 118 7.37 -8.81 16.06
CA THR A 118 8.83 -8.62 16.03
C THR A 118 9.28 -8.07 14.69
N VAL A 119 10.43 -7.36 14.66
CA VAL A 119 11.05 -6.87 13.41
C VAL A 119 11.29 -8.02 12.43
N ALA A 120 11.64 -9.21 12.95
CA ALA A 120 11.80 -10.42 12.15
C ALA A 120 10.47 -10.86 11.50
N ASP A 121 9.33 -10.74 12.21
CA ASP A 121 8.01 -11.02 11.63
C ASP A 121 7.67 -10.02 10.52
N ALA A 122 7.87 -8.73 10.76
CA ALA A 122 7.64 -7.66 9.77
C ALA A 122 8.43 -7.92 8.48
N GLN A 123 9.73 -8.18 8.61
CA GLN A 123 10.61 -8.44 7.48
C GLN A 123 10.24 -9.74 6.75
N PHE A 124 9.92 -10.80 7.49
CA PHE A 124 9.44 -12.06 6.93
C PHE A 124 8.15 -11.86 6.11
N ILE A 125 7.14 -11.21 6.69
CA ILE A 125 5.86 -10.96 6.03
C ILE A 125 6.06 -10.13 4.77
N SER A 126 6.80 -9.01 4.85
CA SER A 126 7.09 -8.15 3.70
C SER A 126 7.77 -8.93 2.55
N ASN A 127 8.75 -9.77 2.87
CA ASN A 127 9.48 -10.55 1.87
C ASN A 127 8.59 -11.62 1.22
N GLU A 128 7.82 -12.37 2.01
CA GLU A 128 6.94 -13.42 1.50
C GLU A 128 5.78 -12.85 0.67
N VAL A 129 5.22 -11.71 1.08
CA VAL A 129 4.19 -10.99 0.30
C VAL A 129 4.75 -10.50 -1.03
N THR A 130 5.97 -9.96 -1.05
CA THR A 130 6.65 -9.54 -2.30
C THR A 130 6.88 -10.74 -3.22
N SER A 131 7.33 -11.87 -2.67
CA SER A 131 7.49 -13.14 -3.40
C SER A 131 6.16 -13.67 -3.95
N LEU A 132 5.08 -13.57 -3.17
CA LEU A 132 3.73 -13.92 -3.59
C LEU A 132 3.25 -13.03 -4.75
N ALA A 133 3.48 -11.71 -4.67
CA ALA A 133 3.14 -10.78 -5.73
C ALA A 133 3.84 -11.15 -7.04
N GLY A 134 5.15 -11.45 -7.00
CA GLY A 134 5.89 -11.95 -8.17
C GLY A 134 5.29 -13.23 -8.75
N ALA A 135 4.99 -14.22 -7.90
CA ALA A 135 4.39 -15.48 -8.35
C ALA A 135 2.99 -15.31 -8.95
N VAL A 136 2.18 -14.41 -8.39
CA VAL A 136 0.84 -14.08 -8.89
C VAL A 136 0.94 -13.43 -10.28
N LEU A 137 1.88 -12.50 -10.46
CA LEU A 137 2.15 -11.86 -11.75
C LEU A 137 2.66 -12.86 -12.80
N GLU A 138 3.62 -13.72 -12.46
CA GLU A 138 4.21 -14.70 -13.38
C GLU A 138 3.17 -15.69 -13.94
N ARG A 139 2.19 -16.07 -13.11
CA ARG A 139 1.20 -17.07 -13.48
C ARG A 139 0.20 -16.54 -14.52
N ASP A 140 -0.15 -15.26 -14.47
CA ASP A 140 -1.18 -14.68 -15.34
C ASP A 140 -0.95 -13.18 -15.59
N ALA A 141 0.19 -12.85 -16.20
CA ALA A 141 0.66 -11.48 -16.43
C ALA A 141 -0.24 -10.63 -17.35
N GLN A 142 -1.12 -11.29 -18.13
CA GLN A 142 -2.04 -10.62 -19.06
C GLN A 142 -3.36 -10.23 -18.39
N ASN A 143 -3.65 -10.74 -17.20
CA ASN A 143 -4.89 -10.46 -16.48
C ASN A 143 -4.79 -9.11 -15.71
N PRO A 144 -5.67 -8.13 -15.97
CA PRO A 144 -5.63 -6.85 -15.29
C PRO A 144 -5.93 -6.95 -13.78
N PHE A 145 -6.77 -7.89 -13.34
CA PHE A 145 -7.06 -8.09 -11.91
C PHE A 145 -5.84 -8.62 -11.14
N VAL A 146 -4.99 -9.39 -11.81
CA VAL A 146 -3.73 -9.87 -11.26
C VAL A 146 -2.77 -8.70 -11.03
N ARG A 147 -2.73 -7.71 -11.92
CA ARG A 147 -1.91 -6.50 -11.71
C ARG A 147 -2.40 -5.67 -10.53
N ASP A 148 -3.72 -5.52 -10.37
CA ASP A 148 -4.28 -4.84 -9.21
C ASP A 148 -4.01 -5.61 -7.91
N ALA A 149 -4.13 -6.94 -7.94
CA ALA A 149 -3.80 -7.79 -6.80
C ALA A 149 -2.31 -7.65 -6.42
N VAL A 150 -1.42 -7.60 -7.41
CA VAL A 150 0.01 -7.33 -7.22
C VAL A 150 0.24 -5.96 -6.60
N GLY A 151 -0.47 -4.92 -7.08
CA GLY A 151 -0.42 -3.57 -6.49
C GLY A 151 -0.78 -3.57 -5.01
N ASP A 152 -1.94 -4.14 -4.65
CA ASP A 152 -2.40 -4.26 -3.27
C ASP A 152 -1.42 -5.07 -2.38
N LEU A 153 -0.85 -6.17 -2.91
CA LEU A 153 0.15 -6.97 -2.21
C LEU A 153 1.44 -6.17 -1.96
N MET A 154 1.93 -5.42 -2.95
CA MET A 154 3.13 -4.60 -2.80
C MET A 154 2.90 -3.43 -1.84
N GLU A 155 1.72 -2.81 -1.85
CA GLU A 155 1.34 -1.80 -0.87
C GLU A 155 1.33 -2.38 0.55
N PHE A 156 0.77 -3.59 0.73
CA PHE A 156 0.80 -4.29 2.00
C PHE A 156 2.23 -4.63 2.46
N ALA A 157 3.08 -5.13 1.56
CA ALA A 157 4.48 -5.41 1.89
C ALA A 157 5.18 -4.14 2.41
N GLY A 158 4.97 -3.00 1.73
CA GLY A 158 5.50 -1.71 2.17
C GLY A 158 4.95 -1.26 3.53
N ALA A 159 3.67 -1.47 3.80
CA ALA A 159 3.04 -1.12 5.08
C ALA A 159 3.50 -2.01 6.26
N VAL A 160 3.91 -3.26 5.99
CA VAL A 160 4.43 -4.18 7.00
C VAL A 160 5.95 -4.04 7.18
N ALA A 161 6.65 -3.42 6.24
CA ALA A 161 8.10 -3.27 6.29
C ALA A 161 8.56 -2.68 7.65
N PRO A 162 9.64 -3.22 8.23
CA PRO A 162 10.12 -2.75 9.53
C PRO A 162 10.53 -1.27 9.43
N PRO A 163 10.18 -0.45 10.43
CA PRO A 163 10.56 0.96 10.43
C PRO A 163 12.07 1.10 10.66
N GLU A 164 12.66 2.21 10.18
CA GLU A 164 14.10 2.47 10.27
C GLU A 164 14.61 2.53 11.72
N ASP A 165 13.74 2.92 12.66
CA ASP A 165 14.02 2.97 14.09
C ASP A 165 13.89 1.60 14.80
N GLY A 166 13.45 0.57 14.07
CA GLY A 166 13.32 -0.81 14.56
C GLY A 166 12.19 -1.04 15.57
N ALA A 167 11.38 -0.03 15.90
CA ALA A 167 10.35 -0.13 16.92
C ALA A 167 8.99 -0.44 16.29
N LEU A 168 8.49 -1.66 16.49
CA LEU A 168 7.13 -2.00 16.08
C LEU A 168 6.10 -1.64 17.15
N LEU A 169 4.96 -1.15 16.69
CA LEU A 169 3.80 -0.93 17.53
C LEU A 169 3.32 -2.29 18.08
N PRO A 170 2.94 -2.41 19.38
CA PRO A 170 2.35 -3.64 19.91
C PRO A 170 1.08 -4.09 19.17
N THR A 171 0.39 -3.14 18.52
CA THR A 171 -0.79 -3.37 17.70
C THR A 171 -0.47 -3.63 16.22
N ALA A 172 0.80 -3.61 15.80
CA ALA A 172 1.17 -3.76 14.39
C ALA A 172 0.60 -5.05 13.79
N ARG A 173 0.64 -6.15 14.55
CA ARG A 173 0.08 -7.45 14.14
C ARG A 173 -1.42 -7.40 13.82
N LEU A 174 -2.19 -6.61 14.58
CA LEU A 174 -3.62 -6.38 14.32
C LEU A 174 -3.83 -5.57 13.03
N ASP A 175 -3.02 -4.53 12.81
CA ASP A 175 -3.08 -3.75 11.57
C ASP A 175 -2.70 -4.59 10.35
N TRP A 176 -1.66 -5.41 10.48
CA TRP A 176 -1.24 -6.34 9.44
C TRP A 176 -2.34 -7.35 9.10
N ALA A 177 -2.97 -7.95 10.12
CA ALA A 177 -4.08 -8.89 9.94
C ALA A 177 -5.25 -8.23 9.21
N ARG A 178 -5.65 -7.01 9.61
CA ARG A 178 -6.75 -6.27 8.97
C ARG A 178 -6.46 -5.99 7.49
N ARG A 179 -5.30 -5.42 7.18
CA ARG A 179 -4.91 -5.11 5.79
C ARG A 179 -4.86 -6.38 4.96
N TRP A 180 -4.31 -7.45 5.52
CA TRP A 180 -4.25 -8.75 4.88
C TRP A 180 -5.63 -9.35 4.61
N GLU A 181 -6.56 -9.29 5.56
CA GLU A 181 -7.95 -9.74 5.39
C GLU A 181 -8.67 -8.99 4.27
N VAL A 182 -8.50 -7.67 4.20
CA VAL A 182 -9.08 -6.83 3.13
C VAL A 182 -8.55 -7.27 1.76
N ILE A 183 -7.23 -7.45 1.63
CA ILE A 183 -6.60 -7.88 0.38
C ILE A 183 -7.08 -9.28 0.00
N ARG A 184 -7.13 -10.21 0.96
CA ARG A 184 -7.63 -11.57 0.73
C ARG A 184 -9.08 -11.56 0.27
N GLY A 185 -9.97 -10.87 0.97
CA GLY A 185 -11.39 -10.82 0.62
C GLY A 185 -11.65 -10.17 -0.74
N ARG A 186 -10.82 -9.21 -1.15
CA ARG A 186 -10.96 -8.51 -2.43
C ARG A 186 -10.29 -9.23 -3.60
N ARG A 187 -9.15 -9.89 -3.38
CA ARG A 187 -8.26 -10.38 -4.46
C ARG A 187 -8.20 -11.89 -4.58
N PHE A 188 -8.54 -12.65 -3.55
CA PHE A 188 -8.42 -14.11 -3.54
C PHE A 188 -9.78 -14.78 -3.42
N GLU A 189 -9.93 -15.95 -4.05
CA GLU A 189 -11.10 -16.80 -3.83
C GLU A 189 -11.13 -17.32 -2.38
N LYS A 190 -12.33 -17.65 -1.89
CA LYS A 190 -12.49 -18.24 -0.54
C LYS A 190 -11.79 -19.60 -0.49
N ALA A 191 -10.99 -19.85 0.55
CA ALA A 191 -10.40 -21.15 0.83
C ALA A 191 -10.55 -21.51 2.31
N THR A 192 -10.98 -22.75 2.59
CA THR A 192 -11.28 -23.25 3.94
C THR A 192 -10.05 -23.44 4.83
N TRP A 193 -8.85 -23.44 4.25
CA TRP A 193 -7.59 -23.58 4.99
C TRP A 193 -6.93 -22.24 5.31
N LEU A 194 -7.45 -21.13 4.79
CA LEU A 194 -7.06 -19.77 5.18
C LEU A 194 -7.82 -19.39 6.46
N HIS A 195 -7.27 -18.52 7.33
CA HIS A 195 -8.07 -17.97 8.43
C HIS A 195 -9.35 -17.34 7.86
N ALA A 196 -10.49 -17.59 8.50
CA ALA A 196 -11.77 -17.05 8.05
C ALA A 196 -11.60 -15.56 7.78
N ALA A 197 -11.61 -15.17 6.50
CA ALA A 197 -11.60 -13.77 6.15
C ALA A 197 -12.90 -13.19 6.70
N ILE A 198 -12.82 -12.11 7.46
CA ILE A 198 -14.00 -11.32 7.78
C ILE A 198 -14.47 -10.74 6.45
N THR A 199 -15.33 -11.48 5.75
CA THR A 199 -16.06 -10.91 4.64
C THR A 199 -17.02 -9.89 5.24
N PRO A 200 -16.99 -8.62 4.79
CA PRO A 200 -17.87 -7.57 5.31
C PRO A 200 -19.37 -7.93 5.27
N ASP A 201 -19.75 -8.95 4.49
CA ASP A 201 -21.13 -9.32 4.19
C ASP A 201 -21.88 -10.01 5.34
N ASP A 202 -21.21 -10.56 6.37
CA ASP A 202 -21.88 -11.29 7.47
C ASP A 202 -21.95 -10.52 8.80
N ALA A 203 -21.23 -9.40 8.93
CA ALA A 203 -21.28 -8.57 10.13
C ALA A 203 -22.36 -7.49 9.99
N PRO A 204 -23.18 -7.22 11.03
CA PRO A 204 -24.03 -6.04 11.02
C PRO A 204 -23.15 -4.80 10.78
N PRO A 205 -23.63 -3.82 9.99
CA PRO A 205 -22.84 -2.63 9.70
C PRO A 205 -22.42 -1.96 11.02
N PRO A 206 -21.19 -1.42 11.09
CA PRO A 206 -20.68 -0.84 12.31
C PRO A 206 -21.59 0.29 12.81
N ASP A 207 -21.95 0.22 14.09
CA ASP A 207 -22.79 1.24 14.74
C ASP A 207 -21.95 2.48 15.04
N PHE A 208 -22.21 3.53 14.28
CA PHE A 208 -21.50 4.80 14.39
C PHE A 208 -21.57 5.43 15.77
N GLU A 209 -22.75 5.50 16.40
CA GLU A 209 -22.87 6.20 17.69
C GLU A 209 -22.21 5.38 18.80
N ARG A 210 -22.30 4.06 18.72
CA ARG A 210 -21.58 3.17 19.63
C ARG A 210 -20.06 3.31 19.47
N ALA A 211 -19.54 3.35 18.25
CA ALA A 211 -18.12 3.54 17.98
C ALA A 211 -17.65 4.92 18.48
N ALA A 212 -18.36 6.00 18.11
CA ALA A 212 -18.09 7.36 18.55
C ALA A 212 -18.07 7.48 20.08
N ALA A 213 -19.08 6.95 20.79
CA ALA A 213 -19.14 7.00 22.24
C ALA A 213 -17.96 6.28 22.91
N ARG A 214 -17.52 5.13 22.37
CA ARG A 214 -16.34 4.41 22.86
C ARG A 214 -15.04 5.16 22.61
N MET A 215 -14.91 5.79 21.44
CA MET A 215 -13.76 6.67 21.12
C MET A 215 -13.71 7.86 22.07
N GLN A 216 -14.83 8.55 22.31
CA GLN A 216 -14.91 9.66 23.27
C GLN A 216 -14.55 9.20 24.68
N THR A 217 -15.10 8.07 25.13
CA THR A 217 -14.80 7.52 26.45
C THR A 217 -13.30 7.22 26.61
N ALA A 218 -12.70 6.55 25.63
CA ALA A 218 -11.27 6.25 25.66
C ALA A 218 -10.42 7.53 25.62
N GLY A 219 -10.75 8.47 24.73
CA GLY A 219 -10.07 9.76 24.64
C GLY A 219 -10.15 10.57 25.93
N HIS A 220 -11.31 10.63 26.58
CA HIS A 220 -11.46 11.29 27.87
C HIS A 220 -10.62 10.64 28.96
N ARG A 221 -10.55 9.30 29.02
CA ARG A 221 -9.68 8.61 29.97
C ARG A 221 -8.20 8.95 29.74
N LEU A 222 -7.76 8.97 28.48
CA LEU A 222 -6.40 9.40 28.14
C LEU A 222 -6.14 10.86 28.50
N LYS A 223 -7.11 11.77 28.24
CA LYS A 223 -7.01 13.18 28.65
C LYS A 223 -6.85 13.31 30.17
N THR A 224 -7.64 12.56 30.94
CA THR A 224 -7.55 12.55 32.41
C THR A 224 -6.18 12.05 32.87
N LEU A 225 -5.70 10.93 32.34
CA LEU A 225 -4.36 10.42 32.67
C LEU A 225 -3.27 11.44 32.33
N MET A 226 -3.33 12.06 31.15
CA MET A 226 -2.33 13.06 30.74
C MET A 226 -2.33 14.31 31.62
N ALA A 227 -3.44 14.66 32.25
CA ALA A 227 -3.51 15.77 33.20
C ALA A 227 -2.78 15.47 34.52
N GLU A 228 -2.59 14.19 34.86
CA GLU A 228 -1.90 13.74 36.08
C GLU A 228 -0.37 13.66 35.88
N VAL A 229 0.11 13.62 34.64
CA VAL A 229 1.52 13.48 34.30
C VAL A 229 2.41 14.65 34.78
N PRO A 230 2.07 15.95 34.56
CA PRO A 230 2.95 17.06 34.93
C PRO A 230 3.47 17.06 36.37
N PRO A 231 2.64 16.88 37.43
CA PRO A 231 3.14 16.81 38.79
C PRO A 231 4.02 15.58 39.05
N GLU A 232 3.73 14.43 38.42
CA GLU A 232 4.58 13.24 38.54
C GLU A 232 5.96 13.45 37.92
N LEU A 233 6.02 14.13 36.77
CA LEU A 233 7.27 14.40 36.07
C LEU A 233 8.24 15.28 36.87
N ALA A 234 7.73 16.11 37.79
CA ALA A 234 8.55 16.99 38.61
C ALA A 234 9.58 16.22 39.47
N ARG A 235 9.32 14.95 39.82
CA ARG A 235 10.22 14.14 40.64
C ARG A 235 11.51 13.70 39.94
N PHE A 236 11.56 13.81 38.61
CA PHE A 236 12.71 13.36 37.82
C PHE A 236 13.74 14.46 37.53
N GLY A 237 13.59 15.66 38.09
CA GLY A 237 14.54 16.76 37.91
C GLY A 237 14.53 17.36 36.49
N LYS A 238 15.57 18.10 36.12
CA LYS A 238 15.64 18.82 34.83
C LYS A 238 16.46 18.12 33.76
N GLU A 239 17.46 17.36 34.19
CA GLU A 239 18.53 16.84 33.35
C GLU A 239 18.10 15.57 32.63
N ASP A 240 18.68 15.38 31.45
CA ASP A 240 18.72 14.09 30.77
C ASP A 240 19.72 13.18 31.52
N VAL A 241 19.43 11.89 31.63
CA VAL A 241 20.34 10.90 32.19
C VAL A 241 20.45 9.72 31.23
N ASN A 242 21.60 9.66 30.56
CA ASN A 242 21.93 8.61 29.59
C ASN A 242 23.12 7.74 30.05
N LEU A 243 23.61 6.88 29.15
CA LEU A 243 24.71 5.97 29.44
C LEU A 243 26.02 6.68 29.82
N ALA A 244 26.31 7.85 29.24
CA ALA A 244 27.50 8.63 29.60
C ALA A 244 27.42 9.15 31.03
N ASP A 245 26.23 9.54 31.48
CA ASP A 245 25.99 9.97 32.87
C ASP A 245 26.12 8.80 33.85
N VAL A 246 25.65 7.60 33.47
CA VAL A 246 25.89 6.39 34.27
C VAL A 246 27.39 6.11 34.43
N LYS A 247 28.17 6.26 33.36
CA LYS A 247 29.64 6.07 33.39
C LYS A 247 30.34 7.13 34.25
N LYS A 248 29.84 8.37 34.25
CA LYS A 248 30.46 9.50 34.96
C LYS A 248 30.04 9.61 36.43
N LEU A 249 28.74 9.49 36.70
CA LEU A 249 28.13 9.75 38.00
C LEU A 249 27.90 8.48 38.82
N GLY A 250 27.89 7.30 38.19
CA GLY A 250 27.77 6.02 38.88
C GLY A 250 26.37 5.76 39.44
N ALA A 251 26.29 5.39 40.73
CA ALA A 251 25.05 4.91 41.36
C ALA A 251 23.86 5.90 41.31
N PRO A 252 24.02 7.22 41.57
CA PRO A 252 22.90 8.16 41.51
C PRO A 252 22.23 8.28 40.14
N ALA A 253 22.98 8.14 39.04
CA ALA A 253 22.42 8.15 37.70
C ALA A 253 21.62 6.87 37.41
N ARG A 254 22.10 5.72 37.89
CA ARG A 254 21.39 4.43 37.76
C ARG A 254 20.06 4.45 38.51
N GLU A 255 20.06 4.97 39.74
CA GLU A 255 18.84 5.06 40.56
C GLU A 255 17.75 5.91 39.87
N LYS A 256 18.13 7.05 39.25
CA LYS A 256 17.18 7.87 38.46
C LYS A 256 16.62 7.13 37.24
N ILE A 257 17.46 6.36 36.55
CA ILE A 257 17.04 5.55 35.39
C ILE A 257 16.09 4.44 35.82
N GLU A 258 16.38 3.76 36.93
CA GLU A 258 15.51 2.72 37.49
C GLU A 258 14.16 3.29 37.90
N LEU A 259 14.13 4.41 38.62
CA LEU A 259 12.89 5.11 38.99
C LEU A 259 12.04 5.48 37.76
N TRP A 260 12.69 5.92 36.68
CA TRP A 260 12.02 6.24 35.41
C TRP A 260 11.46 4.99 34.71
N ARG A 261 12.21 3.88 34.72
CA ARG A 261 11.77 2.59 34.15
C ARG A 261 10.55 2.05 34.87
N ASP A 262 10.57 2.10 36.19
CA ASP A 262 9.46 1.65 37.04
C ASP A 262 8.21 2.50 36.77
N TRP A 263 8.37 3.83 36.75
CA TRP A 263 7.27 4.73 36.39
C TRP A 263 6.72 4.46 34.99
N ARG A 264 7.58 4.34 33.98
CA ARG A 264 7.14 4.08 32.60
C ARG A 264 6.36 2.76 32.51
N THR A 265 6.79 1.74 33.23
CA THR A 265 6.12 0.44 33.27
C THR A 265 4.73 0.55 33.91
N GLN A 266 4.64 1.26 35.04
CA GLN A 266 3.35 1.55 35.69
C GLN A 266 2.44 2.36 34.77
N TRP A 267 2.96 3.45 34.20
CA TRP A 267 2.24 4.32 33.28
C TRP A 267 1.70 3.56 32.07
N GLN A 268 2.48 2.66 31.47
CA GLN A 268 2.02 1.82 30.37
C GLN A 268 0.82 0.95 30.77
N SER A 269 0.83 0.40 31.97
CA SER A 269 -0.30 -0.34 32.52
C SER A 269 -1.55 0.54 32.67
N GLU A 270 -1.41 1.76 33.19
CA GLU A 270 -2.51 2.71 33.35
C GLU A 270 -3.11 3.13 32.00
N VAL A 271 -2.26 3.37 31.00
CA VAL A 271 -2.69 3.64 29.62
C VAL A 271 -3.42 2.43 29.04
N ASP A 272 -2.89 1.22 29.19
CA ASP A 272 -3.54 -0.01 28.72
C ASP A 272 -4.91 -0.21 29.40
N GLN A 273 -5.05 0.15 30.68
CA GLN A 273 -6.33 0.17 31.40
C GLN A 273 -7.30 1.24 30.86
N ALA A 274 -6.81 2.46 30.58
CA ALA A 274 -7.64 3.51 29.99
C ALA A 274 -8.19 3.12 28.61
N LEU A 275 -7.41 2.34 27.86
CA LEU A 275 -7.78 1.78 26.55
C LEU A 275 -8.68 0.54 26.67
N LEU A 276 -9.06 0.09 27.86
CA LEU A 276 -10.07 -0.97 27.98
C LEU A 276 -11.41 -0.52 27.38
N GLY A 277 -11.90 -1.30 26.44
CA GLY A 277 -13.11 -0.97 25.69
C GLY A 277 -12.86 -0.02 24.52
N PHE A 278 -11.61 0.25 24.14
CA PHE A 278 -11.29 0.86 22.85
C PHE A 278 -12.01 0.09 21.73
N PRO A 279 -12.71 0.78 20.80
CA PRO A 279 -13.42 0.10 19.75
C PRO A 279 -12.43 -0.63 18.84
N LYS A 280 -12.81 -1.82 18.41
CA LYS A 280 -11.99 -2.61 17.50
C LYS A 280 -12.06 -2.01 16.10
N PRO A 281 -11.03 -2.14 15.26
CA PRO A 281 -11.02 -1.58 13.90
C PRO A 281 -12.24 -1.96 13.05
N GLU A 282 -12.74 -3.19 13.19
CA GLU A 282 -13.91 -3.70 12.48
C GLU A 282 -15.24 -3.08 12.97
N GLU A 283 -15.25 -2.46 14.14
CA GLU A 283 -16.41 -1.76 14.71
C GLU A 283 -16.46 -0.28 14.25
N ILE A 284 -15.47 0.20 13.49
CA ILE A 284 -15.33 1.60 13.10
C ILE A 284 -15.97 1.84 11.72
N PRO A 285 -17.02 2.65 11.62
CA PRO A 285 -17.53 3.12 10.33
C PRO A 285 -16.49 3.94 9.57
N ALA A 286 -16.56 3.94 8.24
CA ALA A 286 -15.62 4.65 7.37
C ALA A 286 -15.51 6.14 7.70
N GLU A 287 -16.61 6.77 8.10
CA GLU A 287 -16.70 8.18 8.47
C GLU A 287 -15.88 8.52 9.73
N LEU A 288 -15.66 7.55 10.62
CA LEU A 288 -14.86 7.71 11.84
C LEU A 288 -13.41 7.26 11.67
N GLN A 289 -13.02 6.67 10.53
CA GLN A 289 -11.70 6.07 10.36
C GLN A 289 -10.57 7.08 10.62
N LYS A 290 -10.66 8.30 10.07
CA LYS A 290 -9.64 9.36 10.29
C LYS A 290 -9.49 9.72 11.77
N VAL A 291 -10.61 9.82 12.49
CA VAL A 291 -10.63 10.15 13.92
C VAL A 291 -10.06 8.99 14.73
N TYR A 292 -10.40 7.76 14.36
CA TYR A 292 -9.89 6.55 14.98
C TYR A 292 -8.37 6.45 14.82
N ASP A 293 -7.84 6.68 13.62
CA ASP A 293 -6.40 6.66 13.35
C ASP A 293 -5.66 7.73 14.18
N GLY A 294 -6.26 8.92 14.31
CA GLY A 294 -5.77 9.98 15.19
C GLY A 294 -5.70 9.51 16.65
N LEU A 295 -6.79 8.95 17.17
CA LEU A 295 -6.86 8.46 18.55
C LEU A 295 -5.88 7.31 18.81
N VAL A 296 -5.72 6.37 17.87
CA VAL A 296 -4.73 5.28 17.96
C VAL A 296 -3.32 5.86 18.06
N ARG A 297 -2.99 6.87 17.23
CA ARG A 297 -1.71 7.56 17.29
C ARG A 297 -1.50 8.25 18.63
N SER A 298 -2.49 9.00 19.13
CA SER A 298 -2.40 9.66 20.44
C SER A 298 -2.23 8.65 21.57
N ALA A 299 -2.96 7.52 21.53
CA ALA A 299 -2.83 6.43 22.51
C ALA A 299 -1.42 5.82 22.50
N GLN A 300 -0.83 5.62 21.32
CA GLN A 300 0.54 5.12 21.19
C GLN A 300 1.58 6.10 21.70
N GLN A 301 1.41 7.40 21.40
CA GLN A 301 2.28 8.44 21.94
C GLN A 301 2.14 8.55 23.47
N THR A 302 0.91 8.45 23.99
CA THR A 302 0.63 8.41 25.44
C THR A 302 1.35 7.22 26.08
N ARG A 303 1.27 6.03 25.47
CA ARG A 303 1.92 4.80 25.99
C ARG A 303 3.45 4.85 25.96
N ASN A 304 4.04 5.69 25.12
CA ASN A 304 5.48 5.74 24.90
C ASN A 304 6.04 7.14 25.21
N PRO A 305 6.29 7.43 26.51
CA PRO A 305 7.08 8.60 26.90
C PRO A 305 8.43 8.64 26.17
N PRO A 306 9.01 9.83 25.95
CA PRO A 306 10.23 9.97 25.19
C PRO A 306 11.39 9.21 25.84
N SER A 307 12.29 8.70 24.99
CA SER A 307 13.58 8.14 25.41
C SER A 307 14.66 8.84 24.60
N PRO A 308 15.64 9.49 25.24
CA PRO A 308 16.74 10.17 24.55
C PRO A 308 17.71 9.17 23.87
N GLY A 309 17.52 7.87 24.14
CA GLY A 309 18.44 6.83 23.71
C GLY A 309 19.76 6.86 24.49
N PRO A 310 20.72 6.01 24.13
CA PRO A 310 21.96 5.85 24.87
C PRO A 310 22.96 7.00 24.69
N GLY A 311 22.71 7.93 23.76
CA GLY A 311 23.68 8.93 23.30
C GLY A 311 24.60 8.38 22.18
N ALA A 312 25.73 9.05 21.93
CA ALA A 312 26.67 8.62 20.89
C ALA A 312 27.42 7.32 21.26
N ALA A 313 27.60 6.44 20.28
CA ALA A 313 28.39 5.19 20.35
C ALA A 313 27.88 4.13 21.36
N ALA A 314 26.70 3.58 21.08
CA ALA A 314 26.08 2.50 21.86
C ALA A 314 26.05 1.17 21.09
N THR A 315 26.15 0.07 21.82
CA THR A 315 25.84 -1.27 21.31
C THR A 315 24.34 -1.41 21.06
N ALA A 316 23.92 -2.42 20.28
CA ALA A 316 22.51 -2.70 20.04
C ALA A 316 21.73 -2.98 21.34
N ALA A 317 22.38 -3.59 22.33
CA ALA A 317 21.78 -3.83 23.64
C ALA A 317 21.58 -2.52 24.42
N GLU A 318 22.57 -1.62 24.41
CA GLU A 318 22.47 -0.29 25.04
C GLU A 318 21.46 0.60 24.31
N ALA A 319 21.32 0.48 22.99
CA ALA A 319 20.31 1.21 22.22
C ALA A 319 18.86 0.80 22.58
N ALA A 320 18.66 -0.43 23.05
CA ALA A 320 17.37 -0.93 23.49
C ALA A 320 17.03 -0.51 24.94
N GLU A 321 17.96 0.09 25.68
CA GLU A 321 17.72 0.54 27.05
C GLU A 321 16.84 1.80 27.12
N VAL A 322 16.11 1.92 28.23
CA VAL A 322 15.30 3.10 28.54
C VAL A 322 16.12 4.06 29.39
N TYR A 323 16.24 5.30 28.92
CA TYR A 323 16.97 6.41 29.55
C TYR A 323 16.02 7.51 29.98
N LEU A 324 16.47 8.39 30.90
CA LEU A 324 15.64 9.43 31.46
C LEU A 324 15.71 10.70 30.58
N PRO A 325 14.67 11.03 29.81
CA PRO A 325 14.65 12.27 29.02
C PRO A 325 14.72 13.51 29.92
N GLY A 326 15.38 14.55 29.41
CA GLY A 326 15.38 15.87 30.03
C GLY A 326 13.98 16.49 30.14
N LYS A 327 13.83 17.48 31.01
CA LYS A 327 12.53 18.11 31.33
C LYS A 327 11.81 18.66 30.09
N GLU A 328 12.51 19.39 29.23
CA GLU A 328 11.93 20.00 28.02
C GLU A 328 11.31 18.94 27.10
N SER A 329 12.00 17.82 26.86
CA SER A 329 11.49 16.72 26.04
C SER A 329 10.22 16.10 26.62
N ARG A 330 10.16 15.95 27.95
CA ARG A 330 8.96 15.41 28.61
C ARG A 330 7.79 16.38 28.58
N GLU A 331 8.02 17.67 28.83
CA GLU A 331 6.98 18.71 28.76
C GLU A 331 6.43 18.83 27.34
N LYS A 332 7.32 18.84 26.33
CA LYS A 332 6.93 18.83 24.93
C LYS A 332 6.08 17.61 24.58
N TRP A 333 6.48 16.42 25.05
CA TRP A 333 5.67 15.20 24.84
C TRP A 333 4.27 15.33 25.44
N VAL A 334 4.14 15.86 26.67
CA VAL A 334 2.84 16.10 27.30
C VAL A 334 2.00 17.10 26.49
N GLU A 335 2.60 18.19 26.04
CA GLU A 335 1.96 19.20 25.21
C GLU A 335 1.45 18.60 23.89
N ASP A 336 2.31 17.90 23.15
CA ASP A 336 1.99 17.32 21.84
C ASP A 336 0.84 16.29 21.96
N VAL A 337 0.88 15.42 22.98
CA VAL A 337 -0.18 14.42 23.22
C VAL A 337 -1.50 15.08 23.64
N THR A 338 -1.43 16.07 24.54
CA THR A 338 -2.63 16.79 25.03
C THR A 338 -3.31 17.55 23.90
N ALA A 339 -2.53 18.22 23.04
CA ALA A 339 -3.03 18.90 21.85
C ALA A 339 -3.72 17.92 20.89
N SER A 340 -3.08 16.77 20.60
CA SER A 340 -3.68 15.75 19.74
C SER A 340 -4.98 15.17 20.30
N LEU A 341 -5.06 14.95 21.62
CA LEU A 341 -6.30 14.48 22.26
C LEU A 341 -7.40 15.55 22.26
N ALA A 342 -7.06 16.83 22.32
CA ALA A 342 -8.03 17.93 22.30
C ALA A 342 -8.86 17.95 21.01
N GLU A 343 -8.27 17.59 19.87
CA GLU A 343 -8.93 17.54 18.56
C GLU A 343 -9.97 16.42 18.41
N LEU A 344 -10.00 15.45 19.34
CA LEU A 344 -10.85 14.25 19.22
C LEU A 344 -12.34 14.59 19.12
N ASP A 345 -12.84 15.44 20.01
CA ASP A 345 -14.28 15.74 20.09
C ASP A 345 -14.74 16.50 18.85
N ASP A 346 -13.93 17.44 18.37
CA ASP A 346 -14.18 18.17 17.12
C ASP A 346 -14.15 17.22 15.92
N GLY A 347 -13.21 16.26 15.88
CA GLY A 347 -13.15 15.23 14.85
C GLY A 347 -14.41 14.35 14.81
N ILE A 348 -14.92 13.93 15.97
CA ILE A 348 -16.15 13.13 16.06
C ILE A 348 -17.37 13.95 15.64
N ASN A 349 -17.45 15.21 16.06
CA ASN A 349 -18.54 16.10 15.68
C ASN A 349 -18.54 16.40 14.17
N ALA A 350 -17.36 16.61 13.57
CA ALA A 350 -17.22 16.76 12.13
C ALA A 350 -17.65 15.49 11.37
N ALA A 351 -17.29 14.30 11.87
CA ALA A 351 -17.73 13.03 11.29
C ALA A 351 -19.26 12.85 11.39
N ARG A 352 -19.88 13.26 12.50
CA ARG A 352 -21.35 13.29 12.66
C ARG A 352 -22.02 14.20 11.64
N GLN A 353 -21.49 15.41 11.44
CA GLN A 353 -22.00 16.36 10.45
C GLN A 353 -21.89 15.82 9.03
N ALA A 354 -20.71 15.30 8.65
CA ALA A 354 -20.48 14.71 7.34
C ALA A 354 -21.44 13.54 7.05
N LYS A 355 -21.71 12.69 8.07
CA LYS A 355 -22.69 11.61 7.96
C LYS A 355 -24.12 12.12 7.79
N ALA A 356 -24.50 13.21 8.43
CA ALA A 356 -25.84 13.80 8.31
C ALA A 356 -26.08 14.47 6.94
N GLU A 357 -25.02 15.01 6.32
CA GLU A 357 -25.05 15.66 5.01
C GLU A 357 -24.96 14.66 3.83
N ALA A 358 -24.51 13.43 4.09
CA ALA A 358 -24.40 12.41 3.07
C ALA A 358 -25.79 12.15 2.42
N PRO A 359 -25.89 12.19 1.07
CA PRO A 359 -27.15 11.93 0.39
C PRO A 359 -27.66 10.54 0.76
N LYS A 360 -28.94 10.46 1.15
CA LYS A 360 -29.63 9.19 1.40
C LYS A 360 -29.79 8.48 0.06
N GLY A 361 -28.83 7.61 -0.26
CA GLY A 361 -28.86 6.73 -1.43
C GLY A 361 -29.95 5.69 -1.34
#